data_AF-A0A534R0T2-F1
#
_entry.id   AF-A0A534R0T2-F1
#
_cell.length_a   1.000
_cell.length_b   1.000
_cell.length_c   1.000
_cell.angle_alpha   90.00
_cell.angle_beta   90.00
_cell.angle_gamma   90.00
#
_symmetry.space_group_name_H-M   'P 1'
#
loop_
_entity.id
_entity.type
_entity.pdbx_description
1 polymer ?
#
loop_
_entity_poly.entity_id
_entity_poly.type
_entity_poly.pdbx_seq_one_letter_code
_entity_poly.pdbx_strand_id
1 'polypeptide(L)'
;MDAAALPLRPAHAPRLAGPPPARARQRGRLGAGHRARRGAGRVSPLLFLLLAALTVASALTVVVHRNPVHSACALVLTLCLLAVFFLGLDAQLVAFLQVIVYAGAIVVLFLFVIMLLNLQVEARAMAG
;
A
#
# COMPACT_ATOMS: atom_id res chain seq x y z
N MET A 1 62.95 26.28 9.27
CA MET A 1 62.32 24.95 9.40
C MET A 1 61.00 25.17 10.14
N ASP A 2 60.12 26.01 9.62
CA ASP A 2 59.26 25.77 8.47
C ASP A 2 58.14 24.75 8.76
N ALA A 3 56.93 25.22 8.45
CA ALA A 3 55.73 24.49 8.08
C ALA A 3 54.97 23.60 9.09
N ALA A 4 53.69 23.98 9.24
CA ALA A 4 52.49 23.14 9.27
C ALA A 4 52.01 22.62 10.65
N ALA A 5 50.75 22.78 11.07
CA ALA A 5 49.59 23.42 10.45
C ALA A 5 48.46 23.45 11.51
N LEU A 6 48.30 24.56 12.24
CA LEU A 6 47.03 24.84 12.90
C LEU A 6 46.48 26.18 12.40
N PRO A 7 45.63 26.19 11.35
CA PRO A 7 45.04 27.42 10.84
C PRO A 7 43.91 27.86 11.76
N LEU A 8 44.24 28.58 12.83
CA LEU A 8 43.27 29.40 13.55
C LEU A 8 42.92 30.61 12.68
N ARG A 9 41.90 30.35 11.85
CA ARG A 9 41.09 31.28 11.07
C ARG A 9 40.85 32.60 11.82
N PRO A 10 41.49 33.72 11.41
CA PRO A 10 41.09 35.04 11.85
C PRO A 10 39.75 35.39 11.21
N ALA A 11 38.72 35.44 12.04
CA ALA A 11 37.46 36.07 11.72
C ALA A 11 37.70 37.59 11.61
N HIS A 12 37.73 38.14 10.40
CA HIS A 12 37.13 39.44 10.05
C HIS A 12 37.46 39.85 8.61
N ALA A 13 36.42 39.83 7.76
CA ALA A 13 36.13 40.95 6.88
C ALA A 13 34.65 40.82 6.45
N PRO A 14 33.75 41.71 6.91
CA PRO A 14 32.37 41.75 6.48
C PRO A 14 32.36 42.27 5.04
N ARG A 15 32.38 41.36 4.06
CA ARG A 15 32.11 41.74 2.68
C ARG A 15 30.63 42.05 2.56
N LEU A 16 30.36 43.35 2.47
CA LEU A 16 29.18 43.96 1.86
C LEU A 16 28.99 43.37 0.44
N ALA A 17 28.46 42.16 0.35
CA ALA A 17 27.81 41.67 -0.85
C ALA A 17 26.40 42.26 -0.80
N GLY A 18 26.10 43.10 -1.79
CA GLY A 18 24.89 43.91 -1.85
C GLY A 18 23.58 43.11 -1.72
N PRO A 19 22.46 43.81 -1.50
CA PRO A 19 21.16 43.19 -1.33
C PRO A 19 20.86 42.20 -2.47
N PRO A 20 20.32 41.03 -2.12
CA PRO A 20 20.16 39.90 -3.02
C PRO A 20 19.26 40.27 -4.22
N PRO A 21 19.56 39.83 -5.45
CA PRO A 21 18.59 39.83 -6.53
C PRO A 21 17.51 38.79 -6.21
N ALA A 22 16.55 39.20 -5.40
CA ALA A 22 15.27 38.55 -5.24
C ALA A 22 14.52 38.62 -6.58
N ARG A 23 13.91 37.50 -6.99
CA ARG A 23 12.80 37.42 -7.95
C ARG A 23 13.08 37.42 -9.47
N ALA A 24 14.31 37.28 -9.95
CA ALA A 24 14.55 37.15 -11.40
C ALA A 24 14.65 35.72 -11.95
N ARG A 25 14.76 34.69 -11.09
CA ARG A 25 14.93 33.29 -11.53
C ARG A 25 13.74 32.38 -11.23
N GLN A 26 12.60 32.97 -10.83
CA GLN A 26 11.43 32.27 -10.30
C GLN A 26 10.15 32.51 -11.11
N ARG A 27 10.24 32.75 -12.43
CA ARG A 27 9.07 32.99 -13.29
C ARG A 27 8.98 32.19 -14.59
N GLY A 28 9.88 31.23 -14.81
CA GLY A 28 9.86 30.34 -15.99
C GLY A 28 9.78 28.84 -15.69
N ARG A 29 9.60 28.45 -14.42
CA ARG A 29 9.56 27.03 -13.99
C ARG A 29 8.18 26.56 -13.55
N LEU A 30 7.15 27.38 -13.72
CA LEU A 30 5.75 27.02 -13.49
C LEU A 30 5.14 26.65 -14.84
N GLY A 31 5.18 25.37 -15.20
CA GLY A 31 4.62 24.87 -16.46
C GLY A 31 5.32 23.64 -17.04
N ALA A 32 6.44 23.22 -16.46
CA ALA A 32 7.15 22.05 -16.91
C ALA A 32 6.81 20.83 -16.04
N GLY A 33 5.88 20.02 -16.51
CA GLY A 33 6.00 18.59 -16.28
C GLY A 33 5.07 17.96 -15.26
N HIS A 34 3.77 18.25 -15.31
CA HIS A 34 2.76 17.20 -15.07
C HIS A 34 2.76 16.14 -16.20
N ARG A 35 3.84 16.08 -16.99
CA ARG A 35 4.17 15.01 -17.92
C ARG A 35 4.34 13.74 -17.12
N ALA A 36 3.23 13.04 -16.98
CA ALA A 36 3.14 11.71 -17.53
C ALA A 36 4.35 10.81 -17.18
N ARG A 37 4.63 10.67 -15.88
CA ARG A 37 5.12 9.40 -15.34
C ARG A 37 3.99 8.35 -15.41
N ARG A 38 3.39 8.21 -16.60
CA ARG A 38 2.21 7.39 -16.89
C ARG A 38 2.61 6.11 -17.63
N GLY A 39 3.84 5.63 -17.50
CA GLY A 39 4.35 4.60 -18.40
C GLY A 39 5.33 3.67 -17.73
N ALA A 40 4.86 2.91 -16.74
CA ALA A 40 5.45 1.64 -16.35
C ALA A 40 4.35 0.94 -15.51
N GLY A 41 3.67 -0.07 -16.06
CA GLY A 41 2.75 -0.90 -15.29
C GLY A 41 1.24 -0.75 -15.45
N ARG A 42 0.71 -0.06 -16.47
CA ARG A 42 -0.76 0.13 -16.54
C ARG A 42 -1.47 -1.16 -16.93
N VAL A 43 -2.00 -1.88 -15.94
CA VAL A 43 -3.11 -2.81 -16.15
C VAL A 43 -4.18 -2.14 -17.00
N SER A 44 -4.72 -2.90 -17.96
CA SER A 44 -5.80 -2.40 -18.82
C SER A 44 -6.92 -1.83 -17.94
N PRO A 45 -7.47 -0.64 -18.24
CA PRO A 45 -8.51 -0.02 -17.41
C PRO A 45 -9.75 -0.93 -17.27
N LEU A 46 -10.04 -1.75 -18.28
CA LEU A 46 -11.09 -2.78 -18.18
C LEU A 46 -10.74 -3.85 -17.15
N LEU A 47 -9.52 -4.38 -17.18
CA LEU A 47 -9.07 -5.42 -16.25
C LEU A 47 -9.04 -4.87 -14.83
N PHE A 48 -8.54 -3.64 -14.64
CA PHE A 48 -8.57 -2.94 -13.36
C PHE A 48 -10.00 -2.81 -12.82
N LEU A 49 -10.95 -2.35 -13.65
CA LEU A 49 -12.33 -2.15 -13.24
C LEU A 49 -13.02 -3.49 -12.93
N LEU A 50 -12.76 -4.52 -13.73
CA LEU A 50 -13.27 -5.87 -13.50
C LEU A 50 -12.75 -6.44 -12.18
N LEU A 51 -11.44 -6.34 -11.94
CA LEU A 51 -10.81 -6.84 -10.72
C LEU A 51 -11.30 -6.06 -9.48
N ALA A 52 -11.45 -4.73 -9.59
CA ALA A 52 -12.01 -3.89 -8.53
C ALA A 52 -13.47 -4.27 -8.23
N ALA A 53 -14.30 -4.41 -9.27
CA ALA A 53 -15.70 -4.81 -9.12
C ALA A 53 -15.83 -6.20 -8.49
N LEU A 54 -15.00 -7.16 -8.90
CA LEU A 54 -15.00 -8.51 -8.35
C LEU A 54 -14.54 -8.54 -6.89
N THR A 55 -13.55 -7.72 -6.54
CA THR A 55 -13.07 -7.55 -5.16
C THR A 55 -14.17 -6.98 -4.27
N VAL A 56 -14.85 -5.93 -4.70
CA VAL A 56 -15.96 -5.30 -3.96
C VAL A 56 -17.14 -6.27 -3.85
N ALA A 57 -17.51 -6.95 -4.94
CA ALA A 57 -18.57 -7.95 -4.94
C ALA A 57 -18.28 -9.04 -3.91
N SER A 58 -17.08 -9.62 -3.95
CA SER A 58 -16.64 -10.65 -3.00
C SER A 58 -16.67 -10.16 -1.55
N ALA A 59 -16.22 -8.92 -1.29
CA ALA A 59 -16.26 -8.32 0.04
C ALA A 59 -17.70 -8.11 0.56
N LEU A 60 -18.65 -7.75 -0.31
CA LEU A 60 -20.07 -7.72 0.04
C LEU A 60 -20.57 -9.11 0.42
N THR A 61 -20.20 -10.14 -0.34
CA THR A 61 -20.61 -11.53 -0.09
C THR A 61 -20.18 -12.02 1.29
N VAL A 62 -19.01 -11.58 1.77
CA VAL A 62 -18.49 -11.88 3.13
C VAL A 62 -19.45 -11.40 4.23
N VAL A 63 -19.97 -10.18 4.09
CA VAL A 63 -20.80 -9.53 5.12
C VAL A 63 -22.26 -9.96 5.02
N VAL A 64 -22.75 -10.25 3.81
CA VAL A 64 -24.16 -10.59 3.57
C VAL A 64 -24.49 -12.04 3.95
N HIS A 65 -23.54 -12.97 3.82
CA HIS A 65 -23.82 -14.37 4.12
C HIS A 65 -23.94 -14.66 5.62
N ARG A 66 -24.98 -15.42 5.98
CA ARG A 66 -25.29 -15.78 7.36
C ARG A 66 -24.54 -17.03 7.84
N ASN A 67 -24.09 -17.87 6.91
CA ASN A 67 -23.26 -19.03 7.22
C ASN A 67 -21.79 -18.58 7.29
N PRO A 68 -21.14 -18.69 8.47
CA PRO A 68 -19.80 -18.17 8.68
C PRO A 68 -18.76 -18.89 7.80
N VAL A 69 -18.97 -20.15 7.40
CA VAL A 69 -18.07 -20.88 6.49
C VAL A 69 -18.05 -20.24 5.10
N HIS A 70 -19.23 -19.82 4.60
CA HIS A 70 -19.33 -19.17 3.29
C HIS A 70 -18.69 -17.79 3.31
N SER A 71 -18.91 -17.02 4.38
CA SER A 71 -18.22 -15.74 4.61
C SER A 71 -16.70 -15.92 4.68
N ALA A 72 -16.22 -17.01 5.29
CA ALA A 72 -14.80 -17.32 5.37
C ALA A 72 -14.19 -17.59 3.98
N CYS A 73 -14.83 -18.43 3.15
CA CYS A 73 -14.39 -18.66 1.76
C CYS A 73 -14.39 -17.38 0.92
N ALA A 74 -15.43 -16.56 1.04
CA ALA A 74 -15.49 -15.26 0.35
C ALA A 74 -14.40 -14.28 0.83
N LEU A 75 -14.00 -14.36 2.10
CA LEU A 75 -12.92 -13.55 2.65
C LEU A 75 -11.58 -13.93 2.03
N VAL A 76 -11.29 -15.24 1.94
CA VAL A 76 -10.08 -15.75 1.28
C VAL A 76 -10.04 -15.28 -0.16
N LEU A 77 -11.15 -15.41 -0.89
CA LEU A 77 -11.25 -14.97 -2.28
C LEU A 77 -10.97 -13.46 -2.41
N THR A 78 -11.55 -12.64 -1.53
CA THR A 78 -11.33 -11.19 -1.52
C THR A 78 -9.86 -10.83 -1.32
N LEU A 79 -9.16 -11.51 -0.40
CA LEU A 79 -7.74 -11.25 -0.14
C LEU A 79 -6.82 -11.74 -1.27
N CYS A 80 -7.17 -12.85 -1.93
CA CYS A 80 -6.50 -13.30 -3.15
C CYS A 80 -6.68 -12.31 -4.30
N LEU A 81 -7.88 -11.77 -4.51
CA LEU A 81 -8.14 -10.73 -5.51
C LEU A 81 -7.32 -9.46 -5.22
N LEU A 82 -7.20 -9.08 -3.94
CA LEU A 82 -6.35 -7.96 -3.52
C LEU A 82 -4.87 -8.19 -3.83
N ALA A 83 -4.37 -9.42 -3.69
CA ALA A 83 -2.99 -9.76 -4.06
C ALA A 83 -2.76 -9.55 -5.58
N VAL A 84 -3.69 -10.00 -6.42
CA VAL A 84 -3.65 -9.77 -7.88
C VAL A 84 -3.77 -8.27 -8.19
N PHE A 85 -4.57 -7.52 -7.42
CA PHE A 85 -4.72 -6.08 -7.57
C PHE A 85 -3.41 -5.33 -7.27
N PHE A 86 -2.70 -5.70 -6.21
CA PHE A 86 -1.39 -5.12 -5.90
C PHE A 86 -0.30 -5.52 -6.91
N LEU A 87 -0.35 -6.73 -7.48
CA LEU A 87 0.48 -7.11 -8.63
C LEU A 87 0.25 -6.18 -9.83
N GLY A 88 -1.02 -5.88 -10.13
CA GLY A 88 -1.40 -4.99 -11.22
C GLY A 88 -0.98 -3.53 -11.05
N LEU A 89 -0.63 -3.12 -9.83
CA LEU A 89 -0.14 -1.78 -9.51
C LEU A 89 1.39 -1.67 -9.48
N ASP A 90 2.12 -2.70 -9.89
CA ASP A 90 3.59 -2.80 -9.74
C ASP A 90 4.04 -2.60 -8.28
N ALA A 91 3.23 -3.10 -7.34
CA ALA A 91 3.52 -3.05 -5.90
C ALA A 91 3.98 -4.43 -5.38
N GLN A 92 5.09 -4.96 -5.91
CA GLN A 92 5.55 -6.33 -5.62
C GLN A 92 5.76 -6.60 -4.12
N LEU A 93 6.40 -5.69 -3.37
CA LEU A 93 6.61 -5.87 -1.93
C LEU A 93 5.28 -6.02 -1.17
N VAL A 94 4.32 -5.14 -1.47
CA VAL A 94 3.00 -5.13 -0.84
C VAL A 94 2.24 -6.40 -1.19
N ALA A 95 2.34 -6.87 -2.44
CA ALA A 95 1.71 -8.10 -2.86
C ALA A 95 2.29 -9.36 -2.17
N PHE A 96 3.61 -9.44 -2.00
CA PHE A 96 4.21 -10.53 -1.22
C PHE A 96 3.75 -10.51 0.24
N LEU A 97 3.70 -9.33 0.87
CA LEU A 97 3.14 -9.17 2.21
C LEU A 97 1.66 -9.55 2.27
N GLN A 98 0.89 -9.22 1.23
CA GLN A 98 -0.52 -9.60 1.12
C GLN A 98 -0.70 -11.12 1.15
N VAL A 99 0.13 -11.85 0.39
CA VAL A 99 0.03 -13.31 0.36
C VAL A 99 0.50 -13.93 1.67
N ILE A 100 1.66 -13.51 2.20
CA ILE A 100 2.24 -14.14 3.39
C ILE A 100 1.44 -13.80 4.66
N VAL A 101 1.12 -12.53 4.86
CA VAL A 101 0.50 -12.06 6.11
C VAL A 101 -1.02 -12.20 6.05
N TYR A 102 -1.66 -11.66 4.99
CA TYR A 102 -3.12 -11.64 4.94
C TYR A 102 -3.71 -12.98 4.50
N ALA A 103 -3.29 -13.51 3.35
CA ALA A 103 -3.81 -14.79 2.86
C ALA A 103 -3.22 -16.01 3.60
N GLY A 104 -2.00 -15.90 4.13
CA GLY A 104 -1.35 -16.94 4.93
C GLY A 104 -1.77 -16.90 6.39
N ALA A 105 -1.20 -15.97 7.17
CA ALA A 105 -1.38 -15.98 8.63
C ALA A 105 -2.80 -15.59 9.09
N ILE A 106 -3.31 -14.45 8.63
CA ILE A 106 -4.57 -13.88 9.14
C ILE A 106 -5.76 -14.74 8.71
N VAL A 107 -5.82 -15.16 7.44
CA VAL A 107 -6.89 -16.05 6.95
C VAL A 107 -6.89 -17.38 7.67
N VAL A 108 -5.75 -18.05 7.83
CA VAL A 108 -5.70 -19.34 8.53
C VAL A 108 -6.19 -19.19 9.98
N LEU A 109 -5.81 -18.11 10.66
CA LEU A 109 -6.35 -17.78 11.99
C LEU A 109 -7.86 -17.58 11.97
N PHE A 110 -8.38 -16.83 10.99
CA PHE A 110 -9.82 -16.59 10.84
C PHE A 110 -10.60 -17.86 10.52
N LEU A 111 -10.11 -18.70 9.60
CA LEU A 111 -10.73 -19.98 9.25
C LEU A 111 -10.77 -20.91 10.46
N PHE A 112 -9.69 -20.96 11.22
CA PHE A 112 -9.64 -21.75 12.45
C PHE A 112 -10.69 -21.28 13.47
N VAL A 113 -10.77 -19.96 13.71
CA VAL A 113 -11.76 -19.38 14.63
C VAL A 113 -13.19 -19.63 14.15
N ILE A 114 -13.49 -19.41 12.87
CA ILE A 114 -14.83 -19.62 12.30
C ILE A 114 -15.25 -21.08 12.41
N MET A 115 -14.34 -22.02 12.15
CA MET A 115 -14.63 -23.44 12.28
C MET A 115 -14.94 -23.82 13.73
N LEU A 116 -14.18 -23.30 14.70
CA LEU A 116 -14.45 -23.52 16.12
C LEU A 116 -15.83 -22.94 16.53
N LEU A 117 -16.17 -21.74 16.05
CA LEU A 117 -17.46 -21.11 16.33
C LEU A 117 -18.62 -21.91 15.73
N ASN A 118 -18.48 -22.42 14.50
CA ASN A 118 -19.51 -23.23 13.86
C ASN A 118 -19.79 -24.52 14.65
N LEU A 119 -18.72 -25.19 15.10
CA LEU A 119 -18.81 -26.40 15.94
C LEU A 119 -19.60 -26.17 17.25
N GLN A 120 -19.45 -25.00 17.87
CA GLN A 120 -20.18 -24.67 19.11
C GLN A 120 -21.68 -24.49 18.88
N VAL A 121 -22.09 -23.97 17.72
CA VAL A 121 -23.51 -23.79 17.37
C VAL A 121 -24.18 -25.14 17.17
N GLU A 122 -23.53 -26.06 16.45
CA GLU A 122 -24.02 -27.43 16.22
C GLU A 122 -24.09 -28.26 17.51
N ALA A 123 -23.07 -28.15 18.37
CA ALA A 123 -23.03 -28.86 19.66
C ALA A 123 -24.18 -28.46 20.60
N ARG A 124 -24.60 -27.18 20.60
CA ARG A 124 -25.76 -26.72 21.38
C ARG A 124 -27.09 -27.22 20.82
N ALA A 125 -27.20 -27.37 19.49
CA ALA A 125 -28.41 -27.87 18.86
C ALA A 125 -28.69 -29.36 19.16
N MET A 126 -27.65 -30.15 19.46
CA MET A 126 -27.79 -31.56 19.83
C MET A 126 -28.05 -31.78 21.34
N ALA A 127 -27.91 -30.75 22.17
CA ALA A 127 -28.01 -30.84 23.62
C ALA A 127 -29.35 -30.33 24.20
N GLY A 128 -30.29 -29.91 23.35
CA GLY A 128 -31.65 -29.49 23.72
C GLY A 128 -32.68 -30.29 22.94
#